data_AF-A0A382VLJ4-F1
#
_entry.id   AF-A0A382VLJ4-F1
#
_cell.length_a   1.000
_cell.length_b   1.000
_cell.length_c   1.000
_cell.angle_alpha   90.00
_cell.angle_beta   90.00
_cell.angle_gamma   90.00
#
_symmetry.space_group_name_H-M   'P 1'
#
loop_
_entity.id
_entity.type
_entity.pdbx_description
1 polymer ?
#
loop_
_entity_poly.entity_id
_entity_poly.type
_entity_poly.pdbx_seq_one_letter_code
_entity_poly.pdbx_strand_id
1 'polypeptide(L)'
;NVDKDVESIFGGQLDRAYFPVQMEDMQARLSFADLDNGSARIGDVTVSWVHAVHPGAAVGYKIEVGGQRLAFFPDNEFLKGYLGDPNDLAPDDERIAVHREQLEFLAGTHVLIHEAQYTNAEYAGKIGWGHSSVGNACGLIRLIGPERWIVTHHDPDHTDSDLQHKLSLTRQILRGQGCSTQVSHGHDGLVEYLQSGVRREAPHPSICCSDPHRIATHNR
;
A
#
# COMPACT_ATOMS: atom_id res chain seq x y z
N ASN A 1 -17.32 -12.00 15.16
CA ASN A 1 -18.63 -11.34 15.31
C ASN A 1 -19.35 -11.43 13.99
N VAL A 2 -20.22 -12.42 13.82
CA VAL A 2 -20.85 -12.76 12.51
C VAL A 2 -22.35 -12.40 12.49
N ASP A 3 -22.89 -11.82 13.56
CA ASP A 3 -24.35 -11.61 13.72
C ASP A 3 -24.82 -10.17 13.47
N LYS A 4 -23.96 -9.28 12.96
CA LYS A 4 -24.34 -7.89 12.65
C LYS A 4 -24.00 -7.57 11.20
N ASP A 5 -24.96 -6.99 10.47
CA ASP A 5 -24.73 -6.43 9.15
C ASP A 5 -23.84 -5.17 9.22
N VAL A 6 -23.31 -4.75 8.07
CA VAL A 6 -22.39 -3.61 7.98
C VAL A 6 -23.03 -2.33 8.52
N GLU A 7 -24.32 -2.13 8.25
CA GLU A 7 -25.09 -0.97 8.73
C GLU A 7 -25.15 -0.94 10.26
N SER A 8 -25.44 -2.06 10.91
CA SER A 8 -25.49 -2.17 12.36
C SER A 8 -24.12 -2.01 13.02
N ILE A 9 -23.05 -2.46 12.36
CA ILE A 9 -21.68 -2.25 12.83
C ILE A 9 -21.35 -0.75 12.79
N PHE A 10 -21.65 -0.08 11.68
CA PHE A 10 -21.38 1.34 11.51
C PHE A 10 -22.23 2.20 12.47
N GLY A 11 -23.52 1.90 12.59
CA GLY A 11 -24.42 2.56 13.54
C GLY A 11 -23.94 2.43 14.98
N GLY A 12 -23.40 1.27 15.38
CA GLY A 12 -22.84 1.07 16.71
C GLY A 12 -21.59 1.92 17.01
N GLN A 13 -20.75 2.19 16.00
CA GLN A 13 -19.59 3.09 16.17
C GLN A 13 -20.01 4.56 16.37
N LEU A 14 -21.18 4.92 15.85
CA LEU A 14 -21.73 6.27 15.94
C LEU A 14 -22.69 6.45 17.13
N ASP A 15 -22.77 5.49 18.04
CA ASP A 15 -23.65 5.58 19.21
C ASP A 15 -23.33 6.82 20.05
N ARG A 16 -24.39 7.49 20.55
CA ARG A 16 -24.31 8.72 21.36
C ARG A 16 -23.39 8.63 22.58
N ALA A 17 -23.15 7.42 23.10
CA ALA A 17 -22.22 7.21 24.20
C ALA A 17 -20.77 7.55 23.84
N TYR A 18 -20.40 7.46 22.56
CA TYR A 18 -19.03 7.63 22.08
C TYR A 18 -18.88 8.72 21.00
N PHE A 19 -19.95 9.02 20.25
CA PHE A 19 -19.91 9.96 19.13
C PHE A 19 -21.14 10.87 19.07
N PRO A 20 -20.98 12.20 18.88
CA PRO A 20 -22.08 13.15 18.99
C PRO A 20 -23.00 13.22 17.77
N VAL A 21 -22.66 12.57 16.66
CA VAL A 21 -23.40 12.62 15.38
C VAL A 21 -23.91 11.22 15.05
N GLN A 22 -25.22 11.08 14.82
CA GLN A 22 -25.84 9.81 14.46
C GLN A 22 -25.91 9.62 12.93
N MET A 23 -26.24 8.41 12.48
CA MET A 23 -26.44 8.15 11.04
C MET A 23 -27.58 9.01 10.47
N GLU A 24 -28.64 9.27 11.24
CA GLU A 24 -29.78 10.08 10.80
C GLU A 24 -29.45 11.57 10.69
N ASP A 25 -28.38 12.02 11.36
CA ASP A 25 -27.89 13.41 11.28
C ASP A 25 -27.08 13.66 10.00
N MET A 26 -26.67 12.59 9.29
CA MET A 26 -25.90 12.70 8.05
C MET A 26 -26.81 13.15 6.90
N GLN A 27 -26.49 14.29 6.29
CA GLN A 27 -27.23 14.84 5.13
C GLN A 27 -26.90 14.12 3.81
N ALA A 28 -26.88 12.78 3.83
CA ALA A 28 -26.57 11.93 2.69
C ALA A 28 -27.46 10.68 2.68
N ARG A 29 -27.71 10.13 1.49
CA ARG A 29 -28.29 8.79 1.37
C ARG A 29 -27.17 7.76 1.56
N LEU A 30 -27.19 7.06 2.68
CA LEU A 30 -26.27 5.96 2.95
C LEU A 30 -26.77 4.69 2.25
N SER A 31 -25.85 3.94 1.66
CA SER A 31 -26.12 2.61 1.11
C SER A 31 -24.98 1.70 1.52
N PHE A 32 -25.33 0.60 2.19
CA PHE A 32 -24.39 -0.43 2.60
C PHE A 32 -24.48 -1.58 1.61
N ALA A 33 -23.33 -2.05 1.15
CA ALA A 33 -23.22 -3.18 0.24
C ALA A 33 -22.05 -4.04 0.66
N ASP A 34 -22.27 -5.35 0.70
CA ASP A 34 -21.19 -6.31 0.81
C ASP A 34 -20.43 -6.32 -0.53
N LEU A 35 -19.12 -6.15 -0.42
CA LEU A 35 -18.23 -6.00 -1.56
C LEU A 35 -17.70 -7.38 -1.98
N ASP A 36 -18.52 -8.09 -2.74
CA ASP A 36 -18.17 -9.37 -3.33
C ASP A 36 -17.55 -9.12 -4.72
N ASN A 37 -16.50 -9.87 -5.10
CA ASN A 37 -15.83 -9.83 -6.42
C ASN A 37 -14.63 -8.89 -6.63
N GLY A 38 -14.00 -8.37 -5.57
CA GLY A 38 -12.69 -7.69 -5.67
C GLY A 38 -12.69 -6.36 -6.44
N SER A 39 -13.83 -5.92 -6.98
CA SER A 39 -13.98 -4.62 -7.65
C SER A 39 -15.43 -4.14 -7.71
N ALA A 40 -15.61 -2.83 -7.80
CA ALA A 40 -16.86 -2.13 -7.96
C ALA A 40 -16.66 -0.90 -8.88
N ARG A 41 -17.75 -0.44 -9.51
CA ARG A 41 -17.73 0.75 -10.36
C ARG A 41 -18.67 1.83 -9.82
N ILE A 42 -18.15 3.04 -9.66
CA ILE A 42 -18.87 4.23 -9.19
C ILE A 42 -18.74 5.32 -10.26
N GLY A 43 -19.75 5.44 -11.12
CA GLY A 43 -19.67 6.32 -12.30
C GLY A 43 -18.54 5.90 -13.25
N ASP A 44 -17.58 6.79 -13.46
CA ASP A 44 -16.37 6.54 -14.29
C ASP A 44 -15.17 6.04 -13.48
N VAL A 45 -15.35 5.79 -12.18
CA VAL A 45 -14.33 5.29 -11.27
C VAL A 45 -14.48 3.79 -11.12
N THR A 46 -13.40 3.05 -11.34
CA THR A 46 -13.28 1.65 -10.94
C THR A 46 -12.51 1.59 -9.63
N VAL A 47 -13.07 0.93 -8.63
CA VAL A 47 -12.41 0.65 -7.35
C VAL A 47 -12.23 -0.85 -7.24
N SER A 48 -10.99 -1.32 -7.12
CA SER A 48 -10.66 -2.72 -6.84
C SER A 48 -9.94 -2.83 -5.50
N TRP A 49 -9.89 -4.03 -4.93
CA TRP A 49 -9.23 -4.26 -3.64
C TRP A 49 -8.56 -5.62 -3.58
N VAL A 50 -7.53 -5.69 -2.74
CA VAL A 50 -6.80 -6.92 -2.40
C VAL A 50 -6.54 -6.95 -0.89
N HIS A 51 -6.40 -8.14 -0.32
CA HIS A 51 -6.07 -8.28 1.09
C HIS A 51 -4.69 -7.69 1.43
N ALA A 52 -4.64 -6.98 2.54
CA ALA A 52 -3.41 -6.54 3.17
C ALA A 52 -2.85 -7.63 4.11
N VAL A 53 -1.54 -7.57 4.37
CA VAL A 53 -0.95 -8.42 5.42
C VAL A 53 -1.17 -7.72 6.77
N HIS A 54 -2.23 -8.12 7.46
CA HIS A 54 -2.62 -7.50 8.73
C HIS A 54 -3.24 -8.57 9.67
N PRO A 55 -3.13 -8.44 11.01
CA PRO A 55 -3.70 -9.42 11.96
C PRO A 55 -5.22 -9.53 11.89
N GLY A 56 -5.88 -8.40 11.60
CA GLY A 56 -7.30 -8.32 11.29
C GLY A 56 -7.55 -8.29 9.79
N ALA A 57 -8.80 -8.50 9.38
CA ALA A 57 -9.21 -8.33 8.00
C ALA A 57 -8.99 -6.87 7.57
N ALA A 58 -8.01 -6.67 6.69
CA ALA A 58 -7.73 -5.39 6.06
C ALA A 58 -7.58 -5.60 4.55
N VAL A 59 -7.98 -4.59 3.79
CA VAL A 59 -7.83 -4.54 2.35
C VAL A 59 -7.21 -3.20 1.98
N GLY A 60 -6.44 -3.19 0.91
CA GLY A 60 -6.10 -1.94 0.25
C GLY A 60 -6.79 -1.82 -1.09
N TYR A 61 -7.05 -0.58 -1.47
CA TYR A 61 -7.85 -0.23 -2.63
C TYR A 61 -6.98 0.30 -3.75
N LYS A 62 -7.34 0.01 -5.00
CA LYS A 62 -6.84 0.68 -6.19
C LYS A 62 -8.02 1.36 -6.88
N ILE A 63 -7.83 2.63 -7.20
CA ILE A 63 -8.82 3.53 -7.79
C ILE A 63 -8.31 3.93 -9.17
N GLU A 64 -9.11 3.64 -10.19
CA GLU A 64 -8.81 3.93 -11.59
C GLU A 64 -9.86 4.87 -12.17
N VAL A 65 -9.42 6.00 -12.73
CA VAL A 65 -10.30 7.01 -13.33
C VAL A 65 -9.54 7.84 -14.37
N GLY A 66 -10.10 8.01 -15.57
CA GLY A 66 -9.47 8.83 -16.62
C GLY A 66 -8.03 8.43 -16.97
N GLY A 67 -7.73 7.12 -16.93
CA GLY A 67 -6.37 6.59 -17.14
C GLY A 67 -5.39 6.84 -16.00
N GLN A 68 -5.81 7.47 -14.91
CA GLN A 68 -5.06 7.58 -13.67
C GLN A 68 -5.35 6.37 -12.77
N ARG A 69 -4.36 5.99 -11.97
CA ARG A 69 -4.37 4.83 -11.07
C ARG A 69 -3.72 5.23 -9.76
N LEU A 70 -4.48 5.22 -8.68
CA LEU A 70 -4.05 5.53 -7.32
C LEU A 70 -4.34 4.31 -6.44
N ALA A 71 -3.44 3.97 -5.52
CA ALA A 71 -3.70 2.94 -4.53
C ALA A 71 -3.66 3.53 -3.12
N PHE A 72 -4.59 3.11 -2.27
CA PHE A 72 -4.68 3.45 -0.85
C PHE A 72 -4.57 2.17 -0.02
N PHE A 73 -3.48 2.05 0.72
CA PHE A 73 -3.04 0.83 1.38
C PHE A 73 -2.48 1.17 2.78
N PRO A 74 -3.30 1.70 3.70
CA PRO A 74 -2.81 2.34 4.93
C PRO A 74 -2.23 1.35 5.95
N ASP A 75 -2.72 0.11 6.01
CA ASP A 75 -2.29 -0.91 6.98
C ASP A 75 -1.78 -2.14 6.23
N ASN A 76 -0.47 -2.41 6.23
CA ASN A 76 0.10 -3.58 5.56
C ASN A 76 1.51 -3.94 5.99
N GLU A 77 1.70 -5.10 6.57
CA GLU A 77 3.00 -5.64 6.98
C GLU A 77 3.71 -6.38 5.83
N PHE A 78 4.32 -5.61 4.92
CA PHE A 78 5.13 -6.16 3.83
C PHE A 78 6.44 -6.76 4.36
N LEU A 79 6.85 -7.92 3.84
CA LEU A 79 7.99 -8.72 4.31
C LEU A 79 7.93 -9.00 5.81
N LYS A 80 6.76 -9.46 6.28
CA LYS A 80 6.50 -9.77 7.69
C LYS A 80 7.63 -10.58 8.34
N GLY A 81 8.22 -10.03 9.40
CA GLY A 81 9.31 -10.63 10.18
C GLY A 81 10.71 -10.43 9.59
N TYR A 82 10.85 -9.78 8.44
CA TYR A 82 12.15 -9.50 7.84
C TYR A 82 12.82 -8.27 8.48
N LEU A 83 14.05 -8.44 8.96
CA LEU A 83 14.86 -7.41 9.62
C LEU A 83 16.17 -7.09 8.88
N GLY A 84 16.39 -7.74 7.72
CA GLY A 84 17.59 -7.55 6.91
C GLY A 84 17.52 -6.30 6.01
N ASP A 85 18.53 -6.11 5.16
CA ASP A 85 18.48 -5.07 4.14
C ASP A 85 17.56 -5.53 3.00
N PRO A 86 16.47 -4.82 2.67
CA PRO A 86 15.56 -5.17 1.56
C PRO A 86 16.27 -5.31 0.19
N ASN A 87 17.49 -4.77 0.05
CA ASN A 87 18.33 -4.93 -1.14
C ASN A 87 18.92 -6.32 -1.30
N ASP A 88 19.04 -7.09 -0.21
CA ASP A 88 19.55 -8.46 -0.23
C ASP A 88 18.52 -9.45 -0.79
N LEU A 89 17.26 -9.02 -0.97
CA LEU A 89 16.18 -9.84 -1.51
C LEU A 89 16.14 -9.73 -3.03
N ALA A 90 16.42 -10.85 -3.70
CA ALA A 90 16.20 -11.00 -5.14
C ALA A 90 14.69 -11.03 -5.44
N PRO A 91 14.22 -10.55 -6.61
CA PRO A 91 12.79 -10.53 -6.93
C PRO A 91 12.07 -11.89 -6.88
N ASP A 92 12.81 -12.99 -7.00
CA ASP A 92 12.34 -14.37 -6.93
C ASP A 92 12.47 -15.00 -5.53
N ASP A 93 12.92 -14.25 -4.52
CA ASP A 93 13.01 -14.70 -3.14
C ASP A 93 11.63 -15.15 -2.61
N GLU A 94 11.59 -16.27 -1.87
CA GLU A 94 10.35 -16.83 -1.32
C GLU A 94 9.59 -15.81 -0.44
N ARG A 95 10.32 -14.93 0.27
CA ARG A 95 9.74 -13.87 1.10
C ARG A 95 9.03 -12.81 0.27
N ILE A 96 9.42 -12.62 -0.98
CA ILE A 96 8.73 -11.74 -1.94
C ILE A 96 7.59 -12.50 -2.63
N ALA A 97 7.79 -13.79 -2.94
CA ALA A 97 6.81 -14.61 -3.63
C ALA A 97 5.46 -14.70 -2.89
N VAL A 98 5.46 -14.70 -1.55
CA VAL A 98 4.22 -14.67 -0.75
C VAL A 98 3.40 -13.38 -0.91
N HIS A 99 4.01 -12.30 -1.40
CA HIS A 99 3.35 -11.02 -1.67
C HIS A 99 3.00 -10.82 -3.14
N ARG A 100 3.13 -11.85 -3.99
CA ARG A 100 2.93 -11.74 -5.45
C ARG A 100 1.60 -11.11 -5.84
N GLU A 101 0.49 -11.54 -5.23
CA GLU A 101 -0.84 -10.99 -5.51
C GLU A 101 -0.89 -9.48 -5.24
N GLN A 102 -0.32 -9.04 -4.11
CA GLN A 102 -0.26 -7.62 -3.75
C GLN A 102 0.64 -6.83 -4.70
N LEU A 103 1.78 -7.40 -5.10
CA LEU A 103 2.72 -6.77 -6.03
C LEU A 103 2.12 -6.61 -7.43
N GLU A 104 1.46 -7.66 -7.94
CA GLU A 104 0.74 -7.63 -9.21
C GLU A 104 -0.44 -6.66 -9.15
N PHE A 105 -1.19 -6.68 -8.04
CA PHE A 105 -2.27 -5.73 -7.81
C PHE A 105 -1.77 -4.29 -7.75
N LEU A 106 -0.60 -3.99 -7.18
CA LEU A 106 -0.07 -2.63 -7.05
C LEU A 106 0.72 -2.16 -8.27
N ALA A 107 1.15 -3.06 -9.16
CA ALA A 107 1.87 -2.72 -10.36
C ALA A 107 1.14 -1.67 -11.22
N GLY A 108 1.90 -0.77 -11.84
CA GLY A 108 1.39 0.29 -12.71
C GLY A 108 0.63 1.41 -11.99
N THR A 109 0.56 1.40 -10.65
CA THR A 109 0.00 2.50 -9.87
C THR A 109 0.86 3.76 -10.02
N HIS A 110 0.23 4.91 -10.26
CA HIS A 110 0.94 6.18 -10.40
C HIS A 110 1.24 6.78 -9.03
N VAL A 111 0.27 6.74 -8.12
CA VAL A 111 0.40 7.23 -6.75
C VAL A 111 0.01 6.14 -5.77
N LEU A 112 0.94 5.76 -4.90
CA LEU A 112 0.66 4.88 -3.77
C LEU A 112 0.59 5.71 -2.49
N ILE A 113 -0.52 5.58 -1.76
CA ILE A 113 -0.64 6.01 -0.37
C ILE A 113 -0.49 4.75 0.49
N HIS A 114 0.63 4.60 1.18
CA HIS A 114 0.97 3.38 1.94
C HIS A 114 1.86 3.75 3.13
N GLU A 115 1.89 2.93 4.16
CA GLU A 115 2.61 3.22 5.40
C GLU A 115 4.10 2.87 5.40
N ALA A 116 4.81 3.46 6.36
CA ALA A 116 6.14 3.01 6.78
C ALA A 116 6.26 3.32 8.28
N GLN A 117 5.44 2.66 9.08
CA GLN A 117 5.16 3.08 10.44
C GLN A 117 6.39 2.98 11.34
N TYR A 118 7.20 1.93 11.19
CA TYR A 118 8.29 1.65 12.13
C TYR A 118 9.68 1.86 11.52
N THR A 119 10.64 2.29 12.32
CA THR A 119 12.05 2.05 12.04
C THR A 119 12.35 0.55 12.14
N ASN A 120 13.47 0.08 11.58
CA ASN A 120 13.87 -1.33 11.73
C ASN A 120 14.07 -1.73 13.19
N ALA A 121 14.54 -0.80 14.03
CA ALA A 121 14.74 -1.05 15.46
C ALA A 121 13.41 -1.24 16.21
N GLU A 122 12.41 -0.40 15.91
CA GLU A 122 11.07 -0.53 16.50
C GLU A 122 10.35 -1.78 15.98
N TYR A 123 10.49 -2.07 14.69
CA TYR A 123 9.78 -3.15 14.02
C TYR A 123 10.05 -4.51 14.67
N ALA A 124 11.25 -4.76 15.19
CA ALA A 124 11.59 -6.01 15.87
C ALA A 124 10.64 -6.35 17.04
N GLY A 125 10.12 -5.33 17.75
CA GLY A 125 9.13 -5.49 18.82
C GLY A 125 7.67 -5.40 18.36
N LYS A 126 7.43 -5.16 17.08
CA LYS A 126 6.11 -4.89 16.47
C LYS A 126 5.77 -5.86 15.34
N ILE A 127 6.56 -6.92 15.15
CA ILE A 127 6.27 -7.97 14.17
C ILE A 127 4.89 -8.55 14.46
N GLY A 128 4.06 -8.65 13.42
CA GLY A 128 2.70 -9.12 13.54
C GLY A 128 1.71 -8.07 14.02
N TRP A 129 2.08 -6.79 14.09
CA TRP A 129 1.14 -5.70 14.38
C TRP A 129 0.45 -5.18 13.12
N GLY A 130 0.85 -5.65 11.93
CA GLY A 130 0.20 -5.24 10.67
C GLY A 130 0.81 -4.03 9.98
N HIS A 131 1.98 -3.57 10.42
CA HIS A 131 2.69 -2.44 9.80
C HIS A 131 4.16 -2.75 9.51
N SER A 132 4.69 -2.09 8.49
CA SER A 132 6.00 -2.30 7.92
C SER A 132 7.07 -1.46 8.59
N SER A 133 8.30 -1.95 8.51
CA SER A 133 9.47 -1.09 8.70
C SER A 133 9.68 -0.18 7.48
N VAL A 134 10.38 0.95 7.66
CA VAL A 134 10.82 1.83 6.56
C VAL A 134 11.59 1.04 5.49
N GLY A 135 12.47 0.12 5.89
CA GLY A 135 13.20 -0.71 4.93
C GLY A 135 12.27 -1.61 4.11
N ASN A 136 11.35 -2.32 4.77
CA ASN A 136 10.43 -3.21 4.09
C ASN A 136 9.51 -2.45 3.13
N ALA A 137 8.97 -1.30 3.57
CA ALA A 137 8.16 -0.43 2.72
C ALA A 137 8.95 0.06 1.49
N CYS A 138 10.21 0.50 1.66
CA CYS A 138 11.07 0.82 0.51
C CYS A 138 11.28 -0.38 -0.44
N GLY A 139 11.38 -1.60 0.10
CA GLY A 139 11.41 -2.84 -0.69
C GLY A 139 10.18 -2.99 -1.58
N LEU A 140 8.97 -2.74 -1.04
CA LEU A 140 7.73 -2.72 -1.81
C LEU A 140 7.78 -1.67 -2.93
N ILE A 141 8.19 -0.44 -2.60
CA ILE A 141 8.29 0.66 -3.56
C ILE A 141 9.26 0.35 -4.69
N ARG A 142 10.41 -0.27 -4.39
CA ARG A 142 11.38 -0.71 -5.39
C ARG A 142 10.76 -1.72 -6.38
N LEU A 143 9.92 -2.62 -5.89
CA LEU A 143 9.32 -3.68 -6.71
C LEU A 143 8.18 -3.19 -7.60
N ILE A 144 7.34 -2.26 -7.11
CA ILE A 144 6.17 -1.77 -7.87
C ILE A 144 6.47 -0.50 -8.67
N GLY A 145 7.45 0.31 -8.24
CA GLY A 145 7.92 1.53 -8.89
C GLY A 145 6.86 2.59 -9.17
N PRO A 146 6.11 3.10 -8.16
CA PRO A 146 5.13 4.15 -8.41
C PRO A 146 5.82 5.48 -8.71
N GLU A 147 5.17 6.40 -9.41
CA GLU A 147 5.73 7.74 -9.63
C GLU A 147 5.86 8.50 -8.31
N ARG A 148 4.85 8.36 -7.45
CA ARG A 148 4.78 9.01 -6.13
C ARG A 148 4.37 8.02 -5.05
N TRP A 149 5.01 8.14 -3.90
CA TRP A 149 4.63 7.48 -2.65
C TRP A 149 4.33 8.53 -1.58
N ILE A 150 3.10 8.53 -1.10
CA ILE A 150 2.67 9.37 0.03
C ILE A 150 2.61 8.45 1.25
N VAL A 151 3.52 8.67 2.19
CA VAL A 151 3.59 7.88 3.42
C VAL A 151 2.51 8.36 4.38
N THR A 152 1.69 7.44 4.92
CA THR A 152 0.69 7.76 5.94
C THR A 152 0.74 6.76 7.10
N HIS A 153 -0.25 6.78 7.99
CA HIS A 153 -0.38 5.87 9.13
C HIS A 153 0.86 5.87 10.03
N HIS A 154 1.34 7.07 10.35
CA HIS A 154 2.48 7.26 11.23
C HIS A 154 2.14 6.83 12.65
N ASP A 155 3.14 6.36 13.39
CA ASP A 155 2.95 5.99 14.79
C ASP A 155 2.57 7.24 15.60
N PRO A 156 1.51 7.20 16.41
CA PRO A 156 1.07 8.36 17.18
C PRO A 156 2.10 8.82 18.22
N ASP A 157 3.05 7.96 18.61
CA ASP A 157 4.14 8.32 19.52
C ASP A 157 5.32 8.99 18.79
N HIS A 158 5.32 9.06 17.45
CA HIS A 158 6.35 9.76 16.67
C HIS A 158 6.13 11.27 16.65
N THR A 159 7.18 12.01 16.97
CA THR A 159 7.21 13.47 16.83
C THR A 159 7.50 13.89 15.39
N ASP A 160 7.26 15.15 15.05
CA ASP A 160 7.66 15.73 13.76
C ASP A 160 9.15 15.48 13.42
N SER A 161 10.02 15.52 14.42
CA SER A 161 11.45 15.25 14.24
C SER A 161 11.71 13.80 13.84
N ASP A 162 11.00 12.86 14.45
CA ASP A 162 11.08 11.43 14.10
C ASP A 162 10.59 11.19 12.67
N LEU A 163 9.48 11.84 12.30
CA LEU A 163 8.94 11.77 10.94
C LEU A 163 9.92 12.35 9.91
N GLN A 164 10.57 13.48 10.19
CA GLN A 164 11.59 14.05 9.29
C GLN A 164 12.83 13.14 9.17
N HIS A 165 13.25 12.52 10.28
CA HIS A 165 14.34 11.54 10.24
C HIS A 165 13.96 10.33 9.37
N LYS A 166 12.77 9.77 9.58
CA LYS A 166 12.23 8.67 8.76
C LYS A 166 12.14 9.04 7.28
N LEU A 167 11.66 10.25 6.95
CA LEU A 167 11.57 10.70 5.56
C LEU A 167 12.96 10.82 4.91
N SER A 168 13.94 11.35 5.65
CA SER A 168 15.34 11.44 5.22
C SER A 168 15.95 10.06 4.95
N LEU A 169 15.74 9.13 5.88
CA LEU A 169 16.19 7.74 5.74
C LEU A 169 15.51 7.05 4.54
N THR A 170 14.20 7.22 4.38
CA THR A 170 13.42 6.67 3.28
C THR A 170 14.00 7.11 1.93
N ARG A 171 14.26 8.41 1.77
CA ARG A 171 14.89 8.96 0.56
C ARG A 171 16.30 8.42 0.32
N GLN A 172 17.09 8.22 1.38
CA GLN A 172 18.41 7.63 1.27
C GLN A 172 18.36 6.19 0.77
N ILE A 173 17.44 5.37 1.30
CA ILE A 173 17.26 3.97 0.90
C ILE A 173 16.81 3.90 -0.57
N LEU A 174 15.77 4.65 -0.96
CA LEU A 174 15.28 4.67 -2.34
C LEU A 174 16.36 5.13 -3.33
N ARG A 175 17.15 6.15 -2.98
CA ARG A 175 18.30 6.58 -3.79
C ARG A 175 19.37 5.49 -3.89
N GLY A 176 19.68 4.79 -2.80
CA GLY A 176 20.60 3.66 -2.80
C GLY A 176 20.14 2.52 -3.70
N GLN A 177 18.83 2.35 -3.83
CA GLN A 177 18.17 1.38 -4.71
C GLN A 177 18.10 1.80 -6.18
N GLY A 178 18.49 3.03 -6.52
CA GLY A 178 18.26 3.59 -7.85
C GLY A 178 16.77 3.82 -8.18
N CYS A 179 15.91 3.85 -7.16
CA CYS A 179 14.48 4.09 -7.32
C CYS A 179 14.21 5.60 -7.46
N SER A 180 13.48 5.99 -8.51
CA SER A 180 13.16 7.39 -8.81
C SER A 180 11.83 7.88 -8.23
N THR A 181 11.13 7.04 -7.47
CA THR A 181 9.85 7.38 -6.83
C THR A 181 10.00 8.61 -5.93
N GLN A 182 9.10 9.58 -6.11
CA GLN A 182 9.05 10.75 -5.27
C GLN A 182 8.30 10.41 -3.97
N VAL A 183 8.92 10.70 -2.82
CA VAL A 183 8.34 10.40 -1.50
C VAL A 183 8.10 11.65 -0.66
N SER A 184 6.89 11.72 -0.08
CA SER A 184 6.45 12.72 0.89
C SER A 184 5.63 12.06 2.00
N HIS A 185 5.55 12.73 3.16
CA HIS A 185 4.59 12.35 4.20
C HIS A 185 3.24 13.01 3.91
N GLY A 186 2.17 12.25 4.12
CA GLY A 186 0.82 12.77 4.24
C GLY A 186 0.64 13.48 5.57
N HIS A 187 -0.20 14.51 5.60
CA HIS A 187 -0.57 15.20 6.83
C HIS A 187 -2.02 15.68 6.72
N ASP A 188 -2.62 16.01 7.85
CA ASP A 188 -3.97 16.54 7.91
C ASP A 188 -4.10 17.79 7.02
N GLY A 189 -5.15 17.82 6.20
CA GLY A 189 -5.39 18.91 5.25
C GLY A 189 -4.54 18.89 3.99
N LEU A 190 -3.70 17.87 3.76
CA LEU A 190 -2.99 17.70 2.49
C LEU A 190 -3.99 17.51 1.34
N VAL A 191 -3.79 18.28 0.26
CA VAL A 191 -4.55 18.14 -0.98
C VAL A 191 -3.57 17.91 -2.13
N GLU A 192 -3.78 16.83 -2.86
CA GLU A 192 -2.97 16.42 -4.00
C GLU A 192 -3.83 16.32 -5.27
N TYR A 193 -3.22 16.63 -6.41
CA TYR A 193 -3.88 16.56 -7.71
C TYR A 193 -3.19 15.53 -8.59
N LEU A 194 -4.00 14.73 -9.30
CA LEU A 194 -3.51 13.81 -10.33
C LEU A 194 -3.51 14.56 -11.66
N GLN A 195 -2.34 14.68 -12.29
CA GLN A 195 -2.24 15.33 -13.60
C GLN A 195 -2.87 14.44 -14.68
N SER A 196 -3.87 14.96 -15.39
CA SER A 196 -4.44 14.32 -16.57
C SER A 196 -3.63 14.67 -17.81
N GLY A 197 -2.99 13.68 -18.43
CA GLY A 197 -2.27 13.83 -19.70
C GLY A 197 -1.95 12.47 -20.31
N VAL A 198 -1.70 12.42 -21.63
CA VAL A 198 -1.26 11.20 -22.32
C VAL A 198 0.11 10.80 -21.74
N ARG A 199 0.11 9.81 -20.85
CA ARG A 199 1.33 9.29 -20.22
C ARG A 199 1.98 8.26 -21.14
N ARG A 200 3.30 8.35 -21.31
CA ARG A 200 4.09 7.28 -21.94
C ARG A 200 4.04 6.09 -21.00
N GLU A 201 3.79 4.89 -21.53
CA GLU A 201 3.90 3.66 -20.74
C GLU A 201 5.27 3.60 -20.07
N ALA A 202 5.28 3.51 -18.74
CA ALA A 202 6.49 3.19 -18.01
C ALA A 202 6.88 1.74 -18.37
N PRO A 203 8.18 1.45 -18.61
CA PRO A 203 8.61 0.08 -18.79
C PRO A 203 8.24 -0.68 -17.51
N HIS A 204 7.42 -1.73 -17.64
CA HIS A 204 7.24 -2.70 -16.58
C HIS A 204 8.63 -3.21 -16.17
N PRO A 205 9.00 -3.24 -14.89
CA PRO A 205 10.12 -4.05 -14.47
C PRO A 205 9.71 -5.49 -14.80
N SER A 206 10.32 -6.05 -15.86
CA SER A 206 10.13 -7.44 -16.21
C SER A 206 10.51 -8.26 -14.98
N ILE A 207 9.51 -8.85 -14.32
CA ILE A 207 9.76 -10.00 -13.45
C ILE A 207 10.32 -11.05 -14.41
N CYS A 208 11.64 -11.16 -14.44
CA CYS A 208 12.35 -12.01 -15.36
C CYS A 208 12.11 -13.46 -14.94
N CYS A 209 10.99 -14.03 -15.37
CA CYS A 209 10.81 -15.48 -15.38
C CYS A 209 11.82 -16.03 -16.37
N SER A 210 12.94 -16.54 -15.87
CA SER A 210 13.90 -17.30 -16.66
C SER A 210 13.21 -18.59 -17.15
N ASP A 211 13.04 -18.65 -18.47
CA ASP A 211 12.49 -19.77 -19.22
C ASP A 211 13.37 -21.04 -19.04
N PRO A 212 12.86 -22.16 -18.48
CA PRO A 212 13.67 -23.33 -18.15
C PRO A 212 14.08 -24.19 -19.37
N HIS A 213 13.87 -23.73 -20.60
CA HIS A 213 14.16 -24.49 -21.82
C HIS A 213 15.09 -23.75 -22.80
N ARG A 214 16.34 -23.51 -22.38
CA ARG A 214 17.45 -23.34 -23.34
C ARG A 214 18.54 -24.36 -23.08
N ILE A 215 18.32 -25.56 -23.61
CA ILE A 215 19.37 -26.55 -23.82
C ILE A 215 20.34 -25.98 -24.86
N ALA A 216 21.59 -25.82 -24.45
CA ALA A 216 22.70 -25.45 -25.32
C ALA A 216 22.97 -26.55 -26.35
N THR A 217 22.76 -26.27 -27.63
CA THR A 217 23.41 -27.03 -28.70
C THR A 217 24.72 -26.33 -29.05
N HIS A 218 25.82 -26.84 -28.49
CA HIS A 218 27.13 -26.73 -29.11
C HIS A 218 27.13 -27.55 -30.41
N ASN A 219 27.61 -26.98 -31.51
CA ASN A 219 28.54 -27.70 -32.37
C ASN A 219 29.33 -26.77 -33.28
N ARG A 220 30.53 -27.29 -33.57
CA ARG A 220 31.69 -26.80 -34.32
C ARG A 220 31.39 -26.14 -35.66
#